data_AF-A0A1F4DWV1-F1
#
_entry.id   AF-A0A1F4DWV1-F1
#
_cell.length_a   1.000
_cell.length_b   1.000
_cell.length_c   1.000
_cell.angle_alpha   90.00
_cell.angle_beta   90.00
_cell.angle_gamma   90.00
#
_symmetry.space_group_name_H-M   'P 1'
#
loop_
_entity.id
_entity.type
_entity.pdbx_description
1 polymer ?
#
loop_
_entity_poly.entity_id
_entity_poly.type
_entity_poly.pdbx_seq_one_letter_code
_entity_poly.pdbx_strand_id
1 'polypeptide(L)'
;MQLKDISGVDVIVVGAGNAAICAALAAHEAGAKVVVLEKAPEAEKGGNSFFTAGATRFVFNNLDELREVLDVSEDEARTVDFGTYTEENFFDDMGRVTQYRCDPDLTEILVRNSRRTLAWMKSKGVRFEPMYGRQAHKVDGGFKFFGGQVCAFWGGGAGLIDSLHTITKKIGIPILYETGAVSLLSKDGRICGVLAEQDGRQSEISAGTVVLACGGFESNAEMRARYLGPNWDLAKVRGTRFNMGGGISMALAMGAMPCGHWSGAHAVGWDVNAPTFGDRVVGDGFQKHSYPFGIMVNANGERFVDEGADFRNFTYAKYGLEVLKQPGMFAWQVFDAKVDPILRDEYRIRQVTKAEAASLEELAGKLEGVDGKRFLETVAEYNKAVRQDIPFNSVIKDGRCTKGLRIPKTNWANTIDAPPFQAYAITCGITFTFGGVKVSPSTAVESMSGKHIPGLYAAGEMVGGLFYFNYPSGTGLVSGAVFGRIAGTEAAGYARRAQR
;
A
#
# COMPACT_ATOMS: atom_id res chain seq x y z
N MET A 1 19.42 -11.78 21.62
CA MET A 1 18.55 -12.62 22.47
C MET A 1 18.29 -13.89 21.68
N GLN A 2 18.50 -15.07 22.27
CA GLN A 2 18.31 -16.35 21.58
C GLN A 2 16.95 -16.95 21.94
N LEU A 3 16.41 -17.83 21.09
CA LEU A 3 15.13 -18.52 21.30
C LEU A 3 15.00 -19.14 22.70
N LYS A 4 16.09 -19.71 23.23
CA LYS A 4 16.16 -20.35 24.56
C LYS A 4 15.92 -19.40 25.75
N ASP A 5 16.05 -18.09 25.53
CA ASP A 5 15.91 -17.09 26.59
C ASP A 5 14.44 -16.65 26.79
N ILE A 6 13.51 -17.18 25.97
CA ILE A 6 12.09 -16.83 25.99
C ILE A 6 11.31 -17.84 26.84
N SER A 7 10.66 -17.35 27.89
CA SER A 7 9.74 -18.14 28.70
C SER A 7 8.55 -17.31 29.19
N GLY A 8 7.43 -17.97 29.47
CA GLY A 8 6.24 -17.32 30.05
C GLY A 8 5.60 -16.24 29.16
N VAL A 9 5.65 -16.40 27.84
CA VAL A 9 5.06 -15.45 26.89
C VAL A 9 3.55 -15.59 26.85
N ASP A 10 2.84 -14.46 26.86
CA ASP A 10 1.38 -14.44 26.72
C ASP A 10 0.97 -14.33 25.25
N VAL A 11 1.67 -13.49 24.48
CA VAL A 11 1.36 -13.20 23.07
C VAL A 11 2.62 -13.27 22.22
N ILE A 12 2.62 -14.13 21.21
CA ILE A 12 3.61 -14.10 20.12
C ILE A 12 3.03 -13.29 18.96
N VAL A 13 3.78 -12.33 18.46
CA VAL A 13 3.44 -11.59 17.23
C VAL A 13 4.42 -11.99 16.13
N VAL A 14 3.90 -12.40 14.97
CA VAL A 14 4.72 -12.81 13.82
C VAL A 14 4.75 -11.68 12.78
N GLY A 15 5.96 -11.23 12.44
CA GLY A 15 6.28 -10.07 11.60
C GLY A 15 6.68 -8.84 12.43
N ALA A 16 7.44 -7.91 11.85
CA ALA A 16 7.80 -6.63 12.48
C ALA A 16 7.52 -5.41 11.59
N GLY A 17 6.48 -5.50 10.75
CA GLY A 17 5.92 -4.37 10.00
C GLY A 17 4.92 -3.54 10.83
N ASN A 18 4.27 -2.56 10.18
CA ASN A 18 3.36 -1.63 10.85
C ASN A 18 2.25 -2.33 11.67
N ALA A 19 1.55 -3.30 11.08
CA ALA A 19 0.48 -4.02 11.75
C ALA A 19 0.97 -4.81 12.96
N ALA A 20 2.09 -5.50 12.80
CA ALA A 20 2.67 -6.34 13.84
C ALA A 20 3.16 -5.53 15.03
N ILE A 21 3.88 -4.43 14.80
CA ILE A 21 4.33 -3.59 15.90
C ILE A 21 3.14 -2.91 16.59
N CYS A 22 2.10 -2.47 15.84
CA CYS A 22 0.88 -1.98 16.48
C CYS A 22 0.21 -3.05 17.37
N ALA A 23 0.19 -4.31 16.94
CA ALA A 23 -0.31 -5.42 17.76
C ALA A 23 0.54 -5.66 19.01
N ALA A 24 1.87 -5.63 18.88
CA ALA A 24 2.77 -5.82 20.00
C ALA A 24 2.60 -4.71 21.05
N LEU A 25 2.54 -3.44 20.62
CA LEU A 25 2.30 -2.30 21.51
C LEU A 25 0.94 -2.40 22.22
N ALA A 26 -0.12 -2.73 21.49
CA ALA A 26 -1.47 -2.85 22.06
C ALA A 26 -1.61 -4.04 23.03
N ALA A 27 -0.96 -5.17 22.73
CA ALA A 27 -0.91 -6.32 23.63
C ALA A 27 -0.14 -5.99 24.93
N HIS A 28 1.00 -5.31 24.80
CA HIS A 28 1.79 -4.86 25.94
C HIS A 28 1.04 -3.86 26.82
N GLU A 29 0.36 -2.88 26.22
CA GLU A 29 -0.51 -1.93 26.93
C GLU A 29 -1.67 -2.61 27.65
N ALA A 30 -2.18 -3.69 27.07
CA ALA A 30 -3.17 -4.51 27.75
C ALA A 30 -2.58 -5.32 28.91
N GLY A 31 -1.26 -5.34 29.12
CA GLY A 31 -0.57 -6.00 30.23
C GLY A 31 -0.01 -7.39 29.90
N ALA A 32 0.13 -7.76 28.62
CA ALA A 32 0.71 -9.04 28.21
C ALA A 32 2.24 -8.99 28.12
N LYS A 33 2.91 -10.11 28.41
CA LYS A 33 4.29 -10.36 28.01
C LYS A 33 4.33 -10.75 26.54
N VAL A 34 4.94 -9.91 25.73
CA VAL A 34 4.95 -10.02 24.26
C VAL A 34 6.35 -10.38 23.75
N VAL A 35 6.41 -11.19 22.69
CA VAL A 35 7.59 -11.32 21.84
C VAL A 35 7.21 -11.16 20.38
N VAL A 36 8.07 -10.50 19.60
CA VAL A 36 7.91 -10.33 18.15
C VAL A 36 8.93 -11.19 17.43
N LEU A 37 8.51 -11.95 16.42
CA LEU A 37 9.38 -12.75 15.56
C LEU A 37 9.43 -12.14 14.16
N GLU A 38 10.62 -11.80 13.68
CA GLU A 38 10.87 -11.28 12.34
C GLU A 38 11.91 -12.14 11.64
N LYS A 39 11.59 -12.61 10.44
CA LYS A 39 12.50 -13.46 9.68
C LYS A 39 13.55 -12.67 8.90
N ALA A 40 13.27 -11.41 8.59
CA ALA A 40 14.26 -10.52 8.00
C ALA A 40 15.37 -10.19 9.02
N PRO A 41 16.60 -9.93 8.54
CA PRO A 41 17.63 -9.34 9.39
C PRO A 41 17.22 -7.92 9.82
N GLU A 42 17.77 -7.45 10.94
CA GLU A 42 17.45 -6.12 11.50
C GLU A 42 17.67 -4.99 10.49
N ALA A 43 18.72 -5.09 9.66
CA ALA A 43 19.03 -4.12 8.61
C ALA A 43 17.91 -4.00 7.55
N GLU A 44 17.10 -5.04 7.36
CA GLU A 44 15.99 -5.12 6.40
C GLU A 44 14.60 -5.10 7.09
N LYS A 45 14.54 -4.69 8.37
CA LYS A 45 13.31 -4.62 9.16
C LYS A 45 12.18 -3.81 8.50
N GLY A 46 10.95 -4.10 8.93
CA GLY A 46 9.74 -3.32 8.62
C GLY A 46 8.86 -3.86 7.49
N GLY A 47 9.32 -4.89 6.78
CA GLY A 47 8.59 -5.46 5.65
C GLY A 47 8.21 -4.43 4.59
N ASN A 48 7.05 -4.59 3.95
CA ASN A 48 6.56 -3.62 2.97
C ASN A 48 6.23 -2.24 3.53
N SER A 49 5.97 -2.15 4.84
CA SER A 49 5.71 -0.87 5.48
C SER A 49 6.93 0.06 5.44
N PHE A 50 8.13 -0.44 5.15
CA PHE A 50 9.32 0.38 4.90
C PHE A 50 9.26 1.11 3.55
N PHE A 51 8.74 0.47 2.50
CA PHE A 51 8.84 0.93 1.10
C PHE A 51 7.71 1.86 0.66
N THR A 52 6.84 2.26 1.58
CA THR A 52 5.73 3.16 1.27
C THR A 52 6.14 4.62 1.32
N ALA A 53 5.45 5.42 0.51
CA ALA A 53 5.38 6.87 0.60
C ALA A 53 4.96 7.39 1.98
N GLY A 54 4.33 6.55 2.81
CA GLY A 54 3.81 6.90 4.13
C GLY A 54 2.44 7.58 4.11
N ALA A 55 1.81 7.72 2.95
CA ALA A 55 0.49 8.34 2.83
C ALA A 55 -0.57 7.56 3.64
N THR A 56 -1.39 8.30 4.39
CA THR A 56 -2.43 7.77 5.27
C THR A 56 -3.72 8.56 5.12
N ARG A 57 -4.83 7.87 5.32
CA ARG A 57 -6.17 8.43 5.18
C ARG A 57 -6.98 8.09 6.41
N PHE A 58 -7.55 9.11 7.05
CA PHE A 58 -8.37 8.94 8.25
C PHE A 58 -9.52 9.94 8.23
N VAL A 59 -10.55 9.64 9.01
CA VAL A 59 -11.75 10.49 9.10
C VAL A 59 -11.46 11.77 9.88
N PHE A 60 -11.83 12.91 9.33
CA PHE A 60 -11.87 14.20 10.03
C PHE A 60 -12.93 15.12 9.42
N ASN A 61 -13.74 15.73 10.28
CA ASN A 61 -14.86 16.59 9.89
C ASN A 61 -14.53 18.08 10.00
N ASN A 62 -13.46 18.43 10.71
CA ASN A 62 -13.04 19.79 10.96
C ASN A 62 -11.55 19.84 11.35
N LEU A 63 -11.03 21.04 11.55
CA LEU A 63 -9.64 21.29 11.90
C LEU A 63 -9.24 20.73 13.28
N ASP A 64 -10.14 20.72 14.26
CA ASP A 64 -9.84 20.20 15.59
C ASP A 64 -9.60 18.69 15.55
N GLU A 65 -10.43 17.94 14.81
CA GLU A 65 -10.22 16.51 14.58
C GLU A 65 -8.96 16.23 13.76
N LEU A 66 -8.63 17.11 12.80
CA LEU A 66 -7.37 17.02 12.04
C LEU A 66 -6.16 17.18 12.96
N ARG A 67 -6.24 18.11 13.93
CA ARG A 67 -5.18 18.45 14.89
C ARG A 67 -4.89 17.36 15.92
N GLU A 68 -5.82 16.43 16.12
CA GLU A 68 -5.55 15.24 16.93
C GLU A 68 -4.42 14.38 16.33
N VAL A 69 -4.23 14.42 15.01
CA VAL A 69 -3.21 13.64 14.30
C VAL A 69 -2.08 14.54 13.78
N LEU A 70 -2.40 15.63 13.09
CA LEU A 70 -1.42 16.54 12.49
C LEU A 70 -1.12 17.74 13.39
N ASP A 71 0.13 18.18 13.41
CA ASP A 71 0.53 19.41 14.09
C ASP A 71 0.32 20.60 13.13
N VAL A 72 -0.92 21.10 13.02
CA VAL A 72 -1.30 22.21 12.12
C VAL A 72 -1.36 23.53 12.89
N SER A 73 -0.50 24.48 12.52
CA SER A 73 -0.47 25.84 13.10
C SER A 73 -1.69 26.68 12.73
N GLU A 74 -1.91 27.80 13.44
CA GLU A 74 -2.96 28.77 13.10
C GLU A 74 -2.71 29.46 11.75
N ASP A 75 -1.43 29.69 11.38
CA ASP A 75 -1.08 30.32 10.11
C ASP A 75 -1.35 29.37 8.93
N GLU A 76 -1.03 28.08 9.08
CA GLU A 76 -1.40 27.06 8.09
C GLU A 76 -2.93 26.97 7.95
N ALA A 77 -3.66 26.94 9.05
CA ALA A 77 -5.12 26.88 9.03
C ALA A 77 -5.79 28.04 8.27
N ARG A 78 -5.14 29.21 8.17
CA ARG A 78 -5.64 30.38 7.43
C ARG A 78 -5.31 30.35 5.94
N THR A 79 -4.21 29.67 5.57
CA THR A 79 -3.62 29.75 4.23
C THR A 79 -3.72 28.44 3.45
N VAL A 80 -4.19 27.37 4.10
CA VAL A 80 -4.27 26.03 3.54
C VAL A 80 -5.70 25.49 3.67
N ASP A 81 -6.28 25.13 2.52
CA ASP A 81 -7.52 24.37 2.45
C ASP A 81 -7.21 22.87 2.58
N PHE A 82 -7.35 22.35 3.81
CA PHE A 82 -7.22 20.92 4.09
C PHE A 82 -8.47 20.11 3.70
N GLY A 83 -9.60 20.77 3.42
CA GLY A 83 -10.89 20.15 3.20
C GLY A 83 -11.41 19.36 4.41
N THR A 84 -12.24 18.37 4.13
CA THR A 84 -12.75 17.39 5.10
C THR A 84 -12.74 16.00 4.45
N TYR A 85 -12.74 14.97 5.28
CA TYR A 85 -12.91 13.60 4.80
C TYR A 85 -13.74 12.83 5.82
N THR A 86 -15.05 12.80 5.60
CA THR A 86 -16.03 12.26 6.55
C THR A 86 -16.08 10.73 6.50
N GLU A 87 -16.79 10.11 7.45
CA GLU A 87 -17.06 8.67 7.39
C GLU A 87 -17.78 8.28 6.10
N GLU A 88 -18.79 9.06 5.69
CA GLU A 88 -19.54 8.86 4.45
C GLU A 88 -18.61 8.87 3.23
N ASN A 89 -17.70 9.85 3.13
CA ASN A 89 -16.72 9.88 2.05
C ASN A 89 -15.85 8.61 2.04
N PHE A 90 -15.51 8.08 3.21
CA PHE A 90 -14.70 6.88 3.31
C PHE A 90 -15.47 5.60 2.97
N PHE A 91 -16.71 5.47 3.43
CA PHE A 91 -17.58 4.37 3.02
C PHE A 91 -17.83 4.37 1.52
N ASP A 92 -18.12 5.54 0.93
CA ASP A 92 -18.35 5.69 -0.50
C ASP A 92 -17.10 5.32 -1.31
N ASP A 93 -15.93 5.79 -0.91
CA ASP A 93 -14.68 5.45 -1.59
C ASP A 93 -14.37 3.95 -1.47
N MET A 94 -14.54 3.35 -0.29
CA MET A 94 -14.35 1.91 -0.09
C MET A 94 -15.32 1.10 -0.96
N GLY A 95 -16.62 1.39 -0.90
CA GLY A 95 -17.64 0.73 -1.69
C GLY A 95 -17.37 0.87 -3.19
N ARG A 96 -17.22 2.10 -3.68
CA ARG A 96 -17.00 2.37 -5.11
C ARG A 96 -15.76 1.69 -5.66
N VAL A 97 -14.59 1.82 -5.02
CA VAL A 97 -13.34 1.27 -5.59
C VAL A 97 -13.26 -0.24 -5.47
N THR A 98 -13.90 -0.82 -4.45
CA THR A 98 -13.97 -2.27 -4.27
C THR A 98 -15.15 -2.92 -4.98
N GLN A 99 -15.95 -2.13 -5.70
CA GLN A 99 -17.20 -2.57 -6.34
C GLN A 99 -18.18 -3.21 -5.34
N TYR A 100 -18.27 -2.61 -4.14
CA TYR A 100 -19.13 -3.00 -3.03
C TYR A 100 -18.91 -4.44 -2.56
N ARG A 101 -17.68 -4.96 -2.74
CA ARG A 101 -17.27 -6.29 -2.27
C ARG A 101 -16.54 -6.27 -0.93
N CYS A 102 -16.09 -5.11 -0.46
CA CYS A 102 -15.48 -4.99 0.86
C CYS A 102 -16.45 -5.48 1.95
N ASP A 103 -15.92 -6.20 2.92
CA ASP A 103 -16.65 -6.68 4.09
C ASP A 103 -17.19 -5.48 4.87
N PRO A 104 -18.51 -5.36 5.08
CA PRO A 104 -19.12 -4.17 5.66
C PRO A 104 -18.69 -3.96 7.12
N ASP A 105 -18.58 -5.04 7.92
CA ASP A 105 -18.24 -4.95 9.33
C ASP A 105 -16.77 -4.52 9.50
N LEU A 106 -15.86 -5.14 8.74
CA LEU A 106 -14.45 -4.76 8.76
C LEU A 106 -14.26 -3.33 8.22
N THR A 107 -15.02 -2.94 7.19
CA THR A 107 -14.97 -1.58 6.65
C THR A 107 -15.45 -0.56 7.66
N GLU A 108 -16.54 -0.83 8.38
CA GLU A 108 -17.03 0.04 9.46
C GLU A 108 -16.00 0.20 10.57
N ILE A 109 -15.39 -0.89 11.02
CA ILE A 109 -14.33 -0.87 12.03
C ILE A 109 -13.16 -0.01 11.56
N LEU A 110 -12.71 -0.20 10.32
CA LEU A 110 -11.61 0.57 9.74
C LEU A 110 -11.91 2.07 9.70
N VAL A 111 -13.07 2.45 9.14
CA VAL A 111 -13.47 3.84 8.97
C VAL A 111 -13.57 4.53 10.33
N ARG A 112 -14.35 3.95 11.25
CA ARG A 112 -14.62 4.55 12.57
C ARG A 112 -13.40 4.60 13.49
N ASN A 113 -12.44 3.69 13.32
CA ASN A 113 -11.23 3.64 14.16
C ASN A 113 -10.00 4.31 13.53
N SER A 114 -10.09 4.78 12.28
CA SER A 114 -8.97 5.38 11.56
C SER A 114 -8.31 6.54 12.33
N ARG A 115 -9.09 7.57 12.70
CA ARG A 115 -8.59 8.73 13.46
C ARG A 115 -8.04 8.35 14.83
N ARG A 116 -8.84 7.62 15.62
CA ARG A 116 -8.48 7.19 16.98
C ARG A 116 -7.22 6.34 17.03
N THR A 117 -6.97 5.56 15.97
CA THR A 117 -5.75 4.76 15.87
C THR A 117 -4.54 5.61 15.53
N LEU A 118 -4.65 6.56 14.59
CA LEU A 118 -3.53 7.46 14.29
C LEU A 118 -3.20 8.38 15.48
N ALA A 119 -4.22 8.90 16.19
CA ALA A 119 -4.02 9.66 17.43
C ALA A 119 -3.34 8.82 18.53
N TRP A 120 -3.70 7.53 18.64
CA TRP A 120 -3.00 6.60 19.53
C TRP A 120 -1.55 6.38 19.11
N MET A 121 -1.26 6.18 17.82
CA MET A 121 0.12 6.08 17.32
C MET A 121 0.91 7.36 17.64
N LYS A 122 0.30 8.53 17.46
CA LYS A 122 0.89 9.83 17.85
C LYS A 122 1.24 9.86 19.34
N SER A 123 0.33 9.41 20.20
CA SER A 123 0.58 9.34 21.65
C SER A 123 1.68 8.37 22.05
N LYS A 124 2.10 7.44 21.16
CA LYS A 124 3.28 6.59 21.37
C LYS A 124 4.59 7.21 20.88
N GLY A 125 4.51 8.30 20.11
CA GLY A 125 5.65 9.00 19.56
C GLY A 125 5.81 8.86 18.04
N VAL A 126 4.85 8.27 17.33
CA VAL A 126 4.84 8.31 15.86
C VAL A 126 4.49 9.71 15.40
N ARG A 127 5.24 10.24 14.43
CA ARG A 127 5.02 11.59 13.89
C ARG A 127 4.34 11.55 12.53
N PHE A 128 3.54 12.56 12.26
CA PHE A 128 2.78 12.73 11.03
C PHE A 128 3.05 14.11 10.43
N GLU A 129 2.86 14.24 9.12
CA GLU A 129 3.03 15.50 8.39
C GLU A 129 1.96 15.70 7.31
N PRO A 130 1.60 16.96 6.99
CA PRO A 130 0.78 17.26 5.83
C PRO A 130 1.50 16.95 4.50
N MET A 131 0.79 16.40 3.52
CA MET A 131 1.35 15.96 2.24
C MET A 131 1.46 17.07 1.17
N TYR A 132 2.05 18.23 1.51
CA TYR A 132 2.10 19.40 0.62
C TYR A 132 2.68 19.10 -0.78
N GLY A 133 3.81 18.41 -0.87
CA GLY A 133 4.48 18.13 -2.17
C GLY A 133 3.86 17.00 -3.00
N ARG A 134 2.81 16.33 -2.50
CA ARG A 134 2.27 15.11 -3.11
C ARG A 134 0.77 15.15 -3.37
N GLN A 135 0.04 15.93 -2.59
CA GLN A 135 -1.42 15.89 -2.53
C GLN A 135 -2.05 17.29 -2.35
N ALA A 136 -1.26 18.35 -2.55
CA ALA A 136 -1.72 19.73 -2.59
C ALA A 136 -1.00 20.50 -3.72
N HIS A 137 -1.70 21.44 -4.36
CA HIS A 137 -1.06 22.42 -5.25
C HIS A 137 -1.35 23.85 -4.75
N LYS A 138 -0.55 24.82 -5.22
CA LYS A 138 -0.79 26.23 -4.95
C LYS A 138 -1.97 26.74 -5.79
N VAL A 139 -2.96 27.34 -5.14
CA VAL A 139 -4.14 27.96 -5.76
C VAL A 139 -4.39 29.28 -5.04
N ASP A 140 -4.51 30.38 -5.80
CA ASP A 140 -4.82 31.73 -5.28
C ASP A 140 -3.92 32.21 -4.12
N GLY A 141 -2.64 31.84 -4.15
CA GLY A 141 -1.65 32.22 -3.12
C GLY A 141 -1.63 31.33 -1.87
N GLY A 142 -2.56 30.38 -1.74
CA GLY A 142 -2.60 29.35 -0.69
C GLY A 142 -2.35 27.94 -1.23
N PHE A 143 -2.40 26.93 -0.35
CA PHE A 143 -2.39 25.51 -0.75
C PHE A 143 -3.78 24.92 -0.66
N LYS A 144 -4.13 24.06 -1.62
CA LYS A 144 -5.37 23.28 -1.59
C LYS A 144 -5.08 21.79 -1.71
N PHE A 145 -5.49 21.03 -0.70
CA PHE A 145 -5.44 19.57 -0.74
C PHE A 145 -6.58 19.00 -1.59
N PHE A 146 -6.35 17.84 -2.20
CA PHE A 146 -7.34 17.16 -3.03
C PHE A 146 -7.39 15.65 -2.76
N GLY A 147 -8.52 15.02 -3.07
CA GLY A 147 -8.67 13.56 -2.98
C GLY A 147 -8.73 12.99 -1.55
N GLY A 148 -9.12 13.79 -0.55
CA GLY A 148 -9.39 13.31 0.82
C GLY A 148 -8.20 12.65 1.52
N GLN A 149 -6.98 13.04 1.16
CA GLN A 149 -5.75 12.50 1.72
C GLN A 149 -4.81 13.65 2.04
N VAL A 150 -4.65 13.95 3.33
CA VAL A 150 -3.86 15.11 3.78
C VAL A 150 -2.62 14.71 4.56
N CYS A 151 -2.55 13.48 5.06
CA CYS A 151 -1.61 13.05 6.08
C CYS A 151 -0.64 11.98 5.58
N ALA A 152 0.63 12.10 5.93
CA ALA A 152 1.61 11.03 5.81
C ALA A 152 2.34 10.81 7.13
N PHE A 153 2.93 9.64 7.30
CA PHE A 153 3.95 9.43 8.33
C PHE A 153 5.18 10.28 8.01
N TRP A 154 5.72 10.93 9.04
CA TRP A 154 6.94 11.72 8.94
C TRP A 154 8.10 10.85 8.42
N GLY A 155 8.71 11.25 7.32
CA GLY A 155 9.81 10.48 6.70
C GLY A 155 9.35 9.20 6.00
N GLY A 156 8.07 9.11 5.63
CA GLY A 156 7.51 8.00 4.87
C GLY A 156 7.54 6.66 5.61
N GLY A 157 7.62 5.57 4.85
CA GLY A 157 7.69 4.22 5.41
C GLY A 157 8.94 3.95 6.26
N ALA A 158 10.09 4.48 5.85
CA ALA A 158 11.33 4.37 6.62
C ALA A 158 11.20 5.04 8.00
N GLY A 159 10.70 6.28 8.04
CA GLY A 159 10.47 7.01 9.28
C GLY A 159 9.42 6.36 10.18
N LEU A 160 8.35 5.79 9.61
CA LEU A 160 7.37 4.98 10.34
C LEU A 160 8.03 3.78 11.04
N ILE A 161 8.79 2.98 10.28
CA ILE A 161 9.41 1.77 10.80
C ILE A 161 10.45 2.10 11.88
N ASP A 162 11.28 3.12 11.67
CA ASP A 162 12.23 3.53 12.70
C ASP A 162 11.55 4.04 13.97
N SER A 163 10.48 4.81 13.84
CA SER A 163 9.70 5.28 15.00
C SER A 163 9.13 4.10 15.78
N LEU A 164 8.41 3.19 15.11
CA LEU A 164 7.77 2.03 15.73
C LEU A 164 8.77 1.09 16.42
N HIS A 165 9.91 0.83 15.78
CA HIS A 165 10.96 -0.01 16.35
C HIS A 165 11.67 0.66 17.52
N THR A 166 11.90 1.97 17.45
CA THR A 166 12.47 2.75 18.57
C THR A 166 11.55 2.73 19.78
N ILE A 167 10.24 2.91 19.57
CA ILE A 167 9.22 2.84 20.64
C ILE A 167 9.24 1.45 21.28
N THR A 168 9.15 0.39 20.47
CA THR A 168 9.16 -1.01 20.90
C THR A 168 10.39 -1.35 21.75
N LYS A 169 11.58 -0.92 21.29
CA LYS A 169 12.84 -1.09 22.02
C LYS A 169 12.84 -0.33 23.35
N LYS A 170 12.37 0.92 23.37
CA LYS A 170 12.33 1.77 24.57
C LYS A 170 11.45 1.18 25.68
N ILE A 171 10.34 0.56 25.33
CA ILE A 171 9.41 -0.06 26.31
C ILE A 171 9.78 -1.52 26.64
N GLY A 172 10.82 -2.08 26.01
CA GLY A 172 11.36 -3.38 26.36
C GLY A 172 10.61 -4.58 25.78
N ILE A 173 9.88 -4.43 24.67
CA ILE A 173 9.33 -5.58 23.95
C ILE A 173 10.44 -6.18 23.07
N PRO A 174 10.81 -7.46 23.25
CA PRO A 174 11.83 -8.10 22.43
C PRO A 174 11.34 -8.36 20.99
N ILE A 175 12.17 -7.98 20.02
CA ILE A 175 12.05 -8.37 18.61
C ILE A 175 13.20 -9.34 18.32
N LEU A 176 12.88 -10.56 17.91
CA LEU A 176 13.84 -11.53 17.43
C LEU A 176 13.91 -11.46 15.91
N TYR A 177 15.02 -10.91 15.39
CA TYR A 177 15.33 -10.92 13.97
C TYR A 177 15.89 -12.28 13.53
N GLU A 178 15.90 -12.50 12.21
CA GLU A 178 16.36 -13.76 11.61
C GLU A 178 15.67 -14.99 12.24
N THR A 179 14.43 -14.79 12.68
CA THR A 179 13.63 -15.79 13.40
C THR A 179 12.28 -15.94 12.71
N GLY A 180 12.17 -16.94 11.85
CA GLY A 180 10.94 -17.22 11.09
C GLY A 180 10.01 -18.18 11.82
N ALA A 181 8.74 -17.82 12.00
CA ALA A 181 7.72 -18.80 12.37
C ALA A 181 7.42 -19.71 11.16
N VAL A 182 7.51 -21.02 11.38
CA VAL A 182 7.40 -22.07 10.34
C VAL A 182 6.05 -22.79 10.41
N SER A 183 5.56 -23.05 11.62
CA SER A 183 4.23 -23.64 11.84
C SER A 183 3.60 -23.15 13.14
N LEU A 184 2.27 -23.27 13.23
CA LEU A 184 1.52 -23.02 14.46
C LEU A 184 1.48 -24.30 15.31
N LEU A 185 1.66 -24.16 16.61
CA LEU A 185 1.49 -25.26 17.57
C LEU A 185 0.06 -25.26 18.10
N SER A 186 -0.57 -26.42 18.14
CA SER A 186 -1.93 -26.58 18.66
C SER A 186 -1.99 -27.66 19.75
N LYS A 187 -2.80 -27.39 20.77
CA LYS A 187 -3.17 -28.35 21.82
C LYS A 187 -4.68 -28.24 22.08
N ASP A 188 -5.37 -29.38 22.04
CA ASP A 188 -6.82 -29.47 22.26
C ASP A 188 -7.64 -28.50 21.37
N GLY A 189 -7.20 -28.32 20.11
CA GLY A 189 -7.84 -27.43 19.13
C GLY A 189 -7.58 -25.93 19.34
N ARG A 190 -6.76 -25.55 20.33
CA ARG A 190 -6.33 -24.16 20.57
C ARG A 190 -4.90 -23.96 20.09
N ILE A 191 -4.62 -22.81 19.49
CA ILE A 191 -3.24 -22.40 19.18
C ILE A 191 -2.53 -21.98 20.47
N CYS A 192 -1.36 -22.55 20.71
CA CYS A 192 -0.59 -22.39 21.95
C CYS A 192 0.88 -22.05 21.72
N GLY A 193 1.26 -21.65 20.50
CA GLY A 193 2.64 -21.28 20.19
C GLY A 193 2.97 -21.39 18.72
N VAL A 194 4.26 -21.29 18.42
CA VAL A 194 4.82 -21.49 17.07
C VAL A 194 6.07 -22.37 17.13
N LEU A 195 6.30 -23.12 16.06
CA LEU A 195 7.64 -23.62 15.76
C LEU A 195 8.39 -22.50 15.03
N ALA A 196 9.46 -21.99 15.63
CA ALA A 196 10.29 -20.94 15.06
C ALA A 196 11.64 -21.49 14.60
N GLU A 197 12.18 -20.94 13.53
CA GLU A 197 13.50 -21.26 13.00
C GLU A 197 14.42 -20.04 13.10
N GLN A 198 15.60 -20.23 13.68
CA GLN A 198 16.69 -19.25 13.75
C GLN A 198 18.01 -19.99 13.51
N ASP A 199 18.88 -19.45 12.64
CA ASP A 199 20.16 -20.06 12.28
C ASP A 199 20.06 -21.54 11.84
N GLY A 200 18.99 -21.87 11.11
CA GLY A 200 18.71 -23.25 10.63
C GLY A 200 18.31 -24.23 11.74
N ARG A 201 18.07 -23.76 12.97
CA ARG A 201 17.60 -24.56 14.10
C ARG A 201 16.16 -24.22 14.42
N GLN A 202 15.34 -25.26 14.57
CA GLN A 202 13.94 -25.10 14.95
C GLN A 202 13.77 -25.24 16.46
N SER A 203 12.90 -24.42 17.05
CA SER A 203 12.54 -24.48 18.46
C SER A 203 11.08 -24.07 18.66
N GLU A 204 10.40 -24.74 19.58
CA GLU A 204 9.04 -24.40 19.97
C GLU A 204 9.03 -23.20 20.91
N ILE A 205 8.16 -22.23 20.64
CA ILE A 205 7.87 -21.12 21.54
C ILE A 205 6.41 -21.21 21.94
N SER A 206 6.16 -21.51 23.22
CA SER A 206 4.81 -21.56 23.78
C SER A 206 4.28 -20.18 24.12
N ALA A 207 2.98 -19.94 23.88
CA ALA A 207 2.28 -18.74 24.30
C ALA A 207 0.77 -18.96 24.52
N GLY A 208 0.14 -18.01 25.20
CA GLY A 208 -1.33 -17.99 25.35
C GLY A 208 -2.06 -17.79 24.03
N THR A 209 -1.49 -16.97 23.14
CA THR A 209 -2.03 -16.64 21.81
C THR A 209 -0.94 -16.33 20.79
N VAL A 210 -1.30 -16.38 19.51
CA VAL A 210 -0.46 -15.97 18.38
C VAL A 210 -1.21 -14.95 17.52
N VAL A 211 -0.56 -13.83 17.20
CA VAL A 211 -1.02 -12.83 16.23
C VAL A 211 -0.17 -12.95 14.97
N LEU A 212 -0.78 -13.32 13.85
CA LEU A 212 -0.13 -13.34 12.55
C LEU A 212 -0.31 -11.98 11.85
N ALA A 213 0.79 -11.24 11.68
CA ALA A 213 0.80 -9.90 11.08
C ALA A 213 1.99 -9.73 10.12
N CYS A 214 2.28 -10.78 9.35
CA CYS A 214 3.50 -10.93 8.56
C CYS A 214 3.34 -10.75 7.04
N GLY A 215 2.32 -9.99 6.62
CA GLY A 215 2.12 -9.60 5.23
C GLY A 215 1.30 -10.59 4.39
N GLY A 216 1.13 -10.26 3.11
CA GLY A 216 0.53 -11.13 2.10
C GLY A 216 1.52 -12.14 1.51
N PHE A 217 1.62 -12.18 0.18
CA PHE A 217 2.45 -13.15 -0.54
C PHE A 217 3.11 -12.62 -1.82
N GLU A 218 3.16 -11.31 -2.03
CA GLU A 218 3.61 -10.70 -3.28
C GLU A 218 5.09 -10.93 -3.61
N SER A 219 5.91 -11.41 -2.67
CA SER A 219 7.30 -11.81 -2.94
C SER A 219 7.44 -13.28 -3.31
N ASN A 220 6.37 -14.06 -3.19
CA ASN A 220 6.34 -15.48 -3.57
C ASN A 220 5.88 -15.62 -5.03
N ALA A 221 6.83 -15.77 -5.94
CA ALA A 221 6.58 -15.91 -7.37
C ALA A 221 5.60 -17.06 -7.71
N GLU A 222 5.68 -18.18 -6.99
CA GLU A 222 4.79 -19.33 -7.20
C GLU A 222 3.36 -19.00 -6.77
N MET A 223 3.16 -18.47 -5.56
CA MET A 223 1.83 -18.07 -5.10
C MET A 223 1.22 -16.97 -5.98
N ARG A 224 2.06 -16.06 -6.49
CA ARG A 224 1.63 -15.05 -7.48
C ARG A 224 1.09 -15.69 -8.75
N ALA A 225 1.85 -16.60 -9.38
CA ALA A 225 1.37 -17.32 -10.56
C ALA A 225 0.11 -18.14 -10.27
N ARG A 226 0.07 -18.81 -9.11
CA ARG A 226 -1.05 -19.67 -8.70
C ARG A 226 -2.34 -18.89 -8.47
N TYR A 227 -2.29 -17.75 -7.78
CA TYR A 227 -3.49 -17.04 -7.32
C TYR A 227 -3.80 -15.76 -8.10
N LEU A 228 -2.79 -14.95 -8.44
CA LEU A 228 -2.98 -13.72 -9.20
C LEU A 228 -3.10 -13.98 -10.71
N GLY A 229 -2.52 -15.09 -11.18
CA GLY A 229 -2.64 -15.58 -12.54
C GLY A 229 -1.36 -15.43 -13.37
N PRO A 230 -1.45 -15.67 -14.69
CA PRO A 230 -0.29 -15.71 -15.57
C PRO A 230 0.57 -14.44 -15.52
N ASN A 231 1.89 -14.61 -15.61
CA ASN A 231 2.93 -13.58 -15.65
C ASN A 231 3.12 -12.76 -14.37
N TRP A 232 2.31 -12.96 -13.32
CA TRP A 232 2.53 -12.27 -12.05
C TRP A 232 3.83 -12.70 -11.34
N ASP A 233 4.35 -13.88 -11.64
CA ASP A 233 5.68 -14.34 -11.25
C ASP A 233 6.81 -13.47 -11.83
N LEU A 234 6.57 -12.81 -12.97
CA LEU A 234 7.53 -11.94 -13.67
C LEU A 234 7.44 -10.48 -13.24
N ALA A 235 6.38 -10.07 -12.54
CA ALA A 235 6.21 -8.71 -12.05
C ALA A 235 7.29 -8.37 -10.99
N LYS A 236 7.75 -7.11 -10.98
CA LYS A 236 8.67 -6.62 -9.94
C LYS A 236 7.94 -6.45 -8.62
N VAL A 237 8.65 -6.59 -7.52
CA VAL A 237 8.12 -6.41 -6.17
C VAL A 237 8.55 -5.05 -5.62
N ARG A 238 7.58 -4.18 -5.38
CA ARG A 238 7.74 -2.91 -4.67
C ARG A 238 7.72 -3.17 -3.17
N GLY A 239 8.72 -3.88 -2.67
CA GLY A 239 8.62 -4.41 -1.33
C GLY A 239 9.76 -5.30 -0.88
N THR A 240 9.60 -5.84 0.31
CA THR A 240 10.58 -6.73 0.92
C THR A 240 10.65 -8.06 0.17
N ARG A 241 11.85 -8.63 -0.01
CA ARG A 241 11.99 -10.00 -0.53
C ARG A 241 11.44 -11.08 0.42
N PHE A 242 11.16 -10.71 1.66
CA PHE A 242 10.76 -11.66 2.70
C PHE A 242 9.25 -11.94 2.70
N ASN A 243 8.37 -11.21 1.99
CA ASN A 243 6.92 -11.44 2.11
C ASN A 243 6.41 -12.63 1.28
N MET A 244 6.64 -13.84 1.79
CA MET A 244 6.50 -15.10 1.04
C MET A 244 5.16 -15.83 1.26
N GLY A 245 4.18 -15.25 1.98
CA GLY A 245 2.92 -15.94 2.28
C GLY A 245 2.97 -16.94 3.44
N GLY A 246 4.05 -16.97 4.22
CA GLY A 246 4.23 -17.96 5.30
C GLY A 246 3.13 -17.94 6.36
N GLY A 247 2.71 -16.74 6.81
CA GLY A 247 1.61 -16.60 7.78
C GLY A 247 0.28 -17.11 7.25
N ILE A 248 -0.02 -16.82 5.98
CA ILE A 248 -1.22 -17.31 5.30
C ILE A 248 -1.18 -18.85 5.23
N SER A 249 -0.08 -19.44 4.77
CA SER A 249 0.07 -20.90 4.70
C SER A 249 -0.07 -21.58 6.06
N MET A 250 0.53 -21.02 7.11
CA MET A 250 0.37 -21.53 8.49
C MET A 250 -1.09 -21.48 8.95
N ALA A 251 -1.80 -20.39 8.70
CA ALA A 251 -3.19 -20.25 9.09
C ALA A 251 -4.11 -21.22 8.32
N LEU A 252 -3.93 -21.33 6.99
CA LEU A 252 -4.70 -22.26 6.15
C LEU A 252 -4.47 -23.72 6.57
N ALA A 253 -3.24 -24.08 6.94
CA ALA A 253 -2.92 -25.42 7.45
C ALA A 253 -3.68 -25.75 8.75
N MET A 254 -4.05 -24.76 9.56
CA MET A 254 -4.89 -24.91 10.75
C MET A 254 -6.40 -24.85 10.46
N GLY A 255 -6.79 -24.84 9.17
CA GLY A 255 -8.19 -24.80 8.74
C GLY A 255 -8.80 -23.40 8.72
N ALA A 256 -7.97 -22.35 8.72
CA ALA A 256 -8.45 -20.97 8.54
C ALA A 256 -9.18 -20.83 7.19
N MET A 257 -10.25 -20.04 7.19
CA MET A 257 -11.03 -19.76 6.00
C MET A 257 -10.27 -18.75 5.11
N PRO A 258 -9.96 -19.07 3.85
CA PRO A 258 -9.46 -18.08 2.89
C PRO A 258 -10.57 -17.06 2.58
N CYS A 259 -10.20 -15.78 2.50
CA CYS A 259 -11.13 -14.68 2.25
C CYS A 259 -10.48 -13.57 1.40
N GLY A 260 -11.28 -12.65 0.86
CA GLY A 260 -10.79 -11.57 0.01
C GLY A 260 -10.67 -11.93 -1.46
N HIS A 261 -10.07 -11.03 -2.25
CA HIS A 261 -9.81 -11.22 -3.67
C HIS A 261 -8.43 -11.83 -3.90
N TRP A 262 -8.35 -13.16 -3.93
CA TRP A 262 -7.07 -13.88 -4.12
C TRP A 262 -6.37 -13.61 -5.45
N SER A 263 -7.13 -13.25 -6.49
CA SER A 263 -6.61 -12.81 -7.79
C SER A 263 -6.46 -11.29 -7.92
N GLY A 264 -6.58 -10.57 -6.80
CA GLY A 264 -6.46 -9.13 -6.72
C GLY A 264 -5.23 -8.70 -5.95
N ALA A 265 -4.57 -7.66 -6.45
CA ALA A 265 -3.44 -7.04 -5.78
C ALA A 265 -3.39 -5.55 -6.08
N HIS A 266 -2.70 -4.81 -5.21
CA HIS A 266 -2.26 -3.46 -5.50
C HIS A 266 -0.97 -3.54 -6.35
N ALA A 267 -1.03 -3.05 -7.58
CA ALA A 267 0.14 -2.90 -8.44
C ALA A 267 0.15 -1.56 -9.18
N VAL A 268 1.34 -0.99 -9.34
CA VAL A 268 1.55 0.35 -9.89
C VAL A 268 2.42 0.33 -11.14
N GLY A 269 2.38 1.43 -11.91
CA GLY A 269 3.42 1.73 -12.89
C GLY A 269 4.75 1.96 -12.17
N TRP A 270 5.74 1.15 -12.49
CA TRP A 270 7.04 1.07 -11.82
C TRP A 270 8.16 1.17 -12.86
N ASP A 271 9.30 1.76 -12.52
CA ASP A 271 10.39 1.91 -13.50
C ASP A 271 10.87 0.56 -14.07
N VAL A 272 11.02 0.49 -15.40
CA VAL A 272 11.43 -0.73 -16.10
C VAL A 272 12.83 -1.22 -15.71
N ASN A 273 13.69 -0.37 -15.15
CA ASN A 273 15.03 -0.73 -14.67
C ASN A 273 15.15 -0.79 -13.13
N ALA A 274 14.06 -0.63 -12.40
CA ALA A 274 14.05 -0.86 -10.94
C ALA A 274 14.52 -2.29 -10.58
N PRO A 275 15.11 -2.52 -9.40
CA PRO A 275 15.46 -3.86 -8.96
C PRO A 275 14.24 -4.78 -8.81
N THR A 276 14.49 -6.10 -8.74
CA THR A 276 13.45 -7.12 -8.59
C THR A 276 12.62 -6.94 -7.32
N PHE A 277 13.26 -6.48 -6.25
CA PHE A 277 12.65 -6.17 -4.96
C PHE A 277 12.87 -4.68 -4.62
N GLY A 278 12.22 -4.20 -3.56
CA GLY A 278 12.32 -2.82 -3.13
C GLY A 278 13.76 -2.40 -2.81
N ASP A 279 14.14 -1.23 -3.32
CA ASP A 279 15.41 -0.57 -3.02
C ASP A 279 15.24 0.29 -1.77
N ARG A 280 16.09 0.10 -0.76
CA ARG A 280 15.96 0.85 0.52
C ARG A 280 16.53 2.27 0.46
N VAL A 281 17.33 2.59 -0.56
CA VAL A 281 17.91 3.92 -0.79
C VAL A 281 16.99 4.76 -1.66
N VAL A 282 16.52 4.21 -2.79
CA VAL A 282 15.59 4.91 -3.69
C VAL A 282 14.17 4.90 -3.12
N GLY A 283 13.79 3.85 -2.38
CA GLY A 283 12.50 3.73 -1.72
C GLY A 283 11.34 3.76 -2.72
N ASP A 284 10.38 4.63 -2.48
CA ASP A 284 9.23 4.85 -3.36
C ASP A 284 9.55 5.75 -4.57
N GLY A 285 10.82 6.05 -4.89
CA GLY A 285 11.16 6.89 -6.04
C GLY A 285 10.92 6.24 -7.42
N PHE A 286 10.80 4.91 -7.50
CA PHE A 286 10.65 4.21 -8.78
C PHE A 286 9.21 4.20 -9.34
N GLN A 287 8.20 4.59 -8.56
CA GLN A 287 6.82 4.75 -9.06
C GLN A 287 6.75 5.85 -10.12
N LYS A 288 5.74 5.75 -10.99
CA LYS A 288 5.47 6.73 -12.05
C LYS A 288 3.97 7.01 -12.10
N HIS A 289 3.55 7.99 -11.31
CA HIS A 289 2.17 8.29 -10.99
C HIS A 289 1.65 9.62 -11.58
N SER A 290 2.45 10.34 -12.35
CA SER A 290 2.03 11.55 -13.07
C SER A 290 1.32 11.25 -14.40
N TYR A 291 1.06 9.97 -14.72
CA TYR A 291 0.35 9.54 -15.94
C TYR A 291 -0.98 10.28 -16.22
N PRO A 292 -1.75 10.82 -15.24
CA PRO A 292 -2.96 11.57 -15.58
C PRO A 292 -2.71 12.79 -16.47
N PHE A 293 -1.49 13.35 -16.46
CA PHE A 293 -1.14 14.54 -17.24
C PHE A 293 -0.51 14.22 -18.61
N GLY A 294 -0.38 12.93 -18.96
CA GLY A 294 0.16 12.47 -20.24
C GLY A 294 -0.69 11.36 -20.86
N ILE A 295 -0.07 10.57 -21.73
CA ILE A 295 -0.63 9.32 -22.27
C ILE A 295 0.29 8.13 -21.96
N MET A 296 -0.25 6.92 -22.00
CA MET A 296 0.53 5.69 -21.91
C MET A 296 0.43 4.89 -23.20
N VAL A 297 1.57 4.50 -23.77
CA VAL A 297 1.65 3.70 -25.00
C VAL A 297 2.35 2.38 -24.75
N ASN A 298 1.80 1.28 -25.28
CA ASN A 298 2.39 -0.06 -25.15
C ASN A 298 3.41 -0.34 -26.27
N ALA A 299 3.95 -1.57 -26.33
CA ALA A 299 4.87 -2.01 -27.37
C ALA A 299 4.32 -1.86 -28.80
N ASN A 300 3.00 -1.89 -29.00
CA ASN A 300 2.38 -1.70 -30.31
C ASN A 300 2.21 -0.21 -30.69
N GLY A 301 2.71 0.72 -29.87
CA GLY A 301 2.54 2.16 -30.08
C GLY A 301 1.12 2.65 -29.77
N GLU A 302 0.30 1.85 -29.09
CA GLU A 302 -1.13 2.14 -28.85
C GLU A 302 -1.40 2.53 -27.40
N ARG A 303 -2.37 3.42 -27.20
CA ARG A 303 -2.98 3.64 -25.89
C ARG A 303 -3.79 2.41 -25.46
N PHE A 304 -3.84 2.15 -24.16
CA PHE A 304 -4.50 0.95 -23.59
C PHE A 304 -5.35 1.20 -22.33
N VAL A 305 -5.30 2.40 -21.74
CA VAL A 305 -6.13 2.79 -20.59
C VAL A 305 -6.58 4.26 -20.69
N ASP A 306 -7.64 4.62 -19.96
CA ASP A 306 -8.00 6.02 -19.73
C ASP A 306 -7.13 6.58 -18.59
N GLU A 307 -6.09 7.33 -18.95
CA GLU A 307 -5.15 7.91 -17.98
C GLU A 307 -5.82 8.98 -17.10
N GLY A 308 -6.94 9.54 -17.52
CA GLY A 308 -7.71 10.59 -16.82
C GLY A 308 -9.02 10.10 -16.21
N ALA A 309 -9.21 8.79 -16.01
CA ALA A 309 -10.47 8.21 -15.54
C ALA A 309 -10.92 8.72 -14.15
N ASP A 310 -9.96 8.94 -13.25
CA ASP A 310 -10.16 9.48 -11.91
C ASP A 310 -8.84 10.10 -11.42
N PHE A 311 -8.85 10.75 -10.27
CA PHE A 311 -7.60 11.12 -9.60
C PHE A 311 -6.69 9.90 -9.45
N ARG A 312 -5.38 10.12 -9.60
CA ARG A 312 -4.32 9.11 -9.41
C ARG A 312 -4.61 8.22 -8.20
N ASN A 313 -5.05 8.78 -7.07
CA ASN A 313 -5.36 8.11 -5.81
C ASN A 313 -6.31 6.91 -5.93
N PHE A 314 -7.09 6.84 -7.00
CA PHE A 314 -8.10 5.80 -7.24
C PHE A 314 -7.82 4.97 -8.50
N THR A 315 -6.73 5.22 -9.23
CA THR A 315 -6.39 4.52 -10.48
C THR A 315 -5.01 3.88 -10.42
N TYR A 316 -4.07 4.45 -9.67
CA TYR A 316 -2.67 3.99 -9.65
C TYR A 316 -2.51 2.53 -9.24
N ALA A 317 -3.33 2.07 -8.30
CA ALA A 317 -3.20 0.76 -7.69
C ALA A 317 -3.73 -0.40 -8.56
N LYS A 318 -4.42 -0.09 -9.66
CA LYS A 318 -4.88 -1.05 -10.67
C LYS A 318 -4.13 -0.95 -11.99
N TYR A 319 -3.51 0.19 -12.31
CA TYR A 319 -2.86 0.39 -13.61
C TYR A 319 -1.52 -0.35 -13.77
N GLY A 320 -0.87 -0.78 -12.69
CA GLY A 320 0.25 -1.71 -12.80
C GLY A 320 -0.15 -3.03 -13.46
N LEU A 321 -1.31 -3.59 -13.09
CA LEU A 321 -1.86 -4.78 -13.73
C LEU A 321 -2.17 -4.55 -15.21
N GLU A 322 -2.69 -3.38 -15.58
CA GLU A 322 -2.95 -3.08 -16.99
C GLU A 322 -1.66 -2.99 -17.80
N VAL A 323 -0.56 -2.49 -17.23
CA VAL A 323 0.79 -2.55 -17.84
C VAL A 323 1.29 -3.98 -17.94
N LEU A 324 1.08 -4.82 -16.91
CA LEU A 324 1.47 -6.23 -16.93
C LEU A 324 0.81 -7.03 -18.08
N LYS A 325 -0.42 -6.65 -18.46
CA LYS A 325 -1.16 -7.30 -19.56
C LYS A 325 -0.66 -6.89 -20.96
N GLN A 326 0.15 -5.84 -21.07
CA GLN A 326 0.61 -5.36 -22.37
C GLN A 326 1.71 -6.26 -22.95
N PRO A 327 1.87 -6.30 -24.29
CA PRO A 327 2.96 -7.05 -24.91
C PRO A 327 4.32 -6.60 -24.36
N GLY A 328 5.14 -7.57 -23.93
CA GLY A 328 6.42 -7.30 -23.27
C GLY A 328 6.33 -6.83 -21.81
N MET A 329 5.12 -6.70 -21.23
CA MET A 329 4.87 -6.25 -19.85
C MET A 329 5.46 -4.87 -19.53
N PHE A 330 5.50 -3.99 -20.53
CA PHE A 330 5.98 -2.62 -20.39
C PHE A 330 5.10 -1.63 -21.16
N ALA A 331 5.25 -0.36 -20.81
CA ALA A 331 4.68 0.77 -21.52
C ALA A 331 5.61 1.99 -21.37
N TRP A 332 5.36 3.02 -22.15
CA TRP A 332 5.98 4.33 -21.99
C TRP A 332 4.92 5.37 -21.61
N GLN A 333 5.17 6.15 -20.57
CA GLN A 333 4.38 7.34 -20.27
C GLN A 333 4.96 8.53 -21.04
N VAL A 334 4.15 9.23 -21.81
CA VAL A 334 4.60 10.32 -22.70
C VAL A 334 3.99 11.65 -22.24
N PHE A 335 4.85 12.65 -22.13
CA PHE A 335 4.56 14.01 -21.69
C PHE A 335 5.22 15.03 -22.61
N ASP A 336 4.79 16.29 -22.49
CA ASP A 336 5.40 17.42 -23.15
C ASP A 336 5.69 18.55 -22.14
N ALA A 337 6.28 19.64 -22.61
CA ALA A 337 6.75 20.72 -21.75
C ALA A 337 5.66 21.40 -20.91
N LYS A 338 4.38 21.33 -21.33
CA LYS A 338 3.28 22.01 -20.63
C LYS A 338 3.06 21.46 -19.22
N VAL A 339 3.42 20.20 -18.98
CA VAL A 339 3.17 19.51 -17.71
C VAL A 339 4.45 19.17 -16.93
N ASP A 340 5.64 19.41 -17.48
CA ASP A 340 6.92 19.18 -16.78
C ASP A 340 6.94 19.80 -15.36
N PRO A 341 6.53 21.06 -15.15
CA PRO A 341 6.60 21.70 -13.83
C PRO A 341 5.70 21.04 -12.76
N ILE A 342 4.71 20.24 -13.17
CA ILE A 342 3.76 19.56 -12.26
C ILE A 342 4.02 18.05 -12.16
N LEU A 343 5.05 17.52 -12.85
CA LEU A 343 5.48 16.14 -12.65
C LEU A 343 6.07 15.96 -11.25
N ARG A 344 5.71 14.84 -10.61
CA ARG A 344 6.19 14.45 -9.27
C ARG A 344 7.70 14.19 -9.26
N ASP A 345 8.33 14.34 -8.10
CA ASP A 345 9.79 14.17 -7.90
C ASP A 345 10.33 12.79 -8.34
N GLU A 346 9.50 11.76 -8.32
CA GLU A 346 9.82 10.41 -8.80
C GLU A 346 10.19 10.34 -10.30
N TYR A 347 9.91 11.40 -11.08
CA TYR A 347 10.34 11.55 -12.47
C TYR A 347 11.71 12.24 -12.62
N ARG A 348 12.30 12.65 -11.49
CA ARG A 348 13.54 13.45 -11.41
C ARG A 348 14.67 12.72 -10.68
N ILE A 349 14.44 11.47 -10.25
CA ILE A 349 15.49 10.64 -9.64
C ILE A 349 16.55 10.25 -10.68
N ARG A 350 17.78 10.00 -10.24
CA ARG A 350 18.90 9.62 -11.12
C ARG A 350 18.66 8.30 -11.86
N GLN A 351 17.93 7.37 -11.25
CA GLN A 351 17.70 6.02 -11.74
C GLN A 351 16.51 5.92 -12.71
N VAL A 352 15.95 7.05 -13.14
CA VAL A 352 14.79 7.05 -14.02
C VAL A 352 15.15 6.58 -15.44
N THR A 353 14.35 5.68 -16.00
CA THR A 353 14.47 5.29 -17.40
C THR A 353 13.68 6.26 -18.28
N LYS A 354 14.38 7.23 -18.89
CA LYS A 354 13.78 8.36 -19.62
C LYS A 354 14.36 8.50 -21.04
N ALA A 355 13.49 8.86 -21.98
CA ALA A 355 13.85 9.44 -23.28
C ALA A 355 13.36 10.90 -23.37
N GLU A 356 14.11 11.75 -24.07
CA GLU A 356 13.75 13.15 -24.33
C GLU A 356 14.13 13.53 -25.77
N ALA A 357 13.29 14.30 -26.44
CA ALA A 357 13.54 14.75 -27.81
C ALA A 357 12.87 16.10 -28.13
N ALA A 358 13.34 16.75 -29.20
CA ALA A 358 12.79 18.02 -29.67
C ALA A 358 11.57 17.85 -30.60
N SER A 359 11.37 16.64 -31.15
CA SER A 359 10.22 16.27 -31.96
C SER A 359 9.64 14.92 -31.55
N LEU A 360 8.39 14.65 -31.95
CA LEU A 360 7.75 13.35 -31.72
C LEU A 360 8.40 12.25 -32.56
N GLU A 361 8.88 12.57 -33.77
CA GLU A 361 9.59 11.66 -34.66
C GLU A 361 10.93 11.20 -34.05
N GLU A 362 11.69 12.14 -33.50
CA GLU A 362 12.91 11.82 -32.75
C GLU A 362 12.60 11.02 -31.49
N LEU A 363 11.52 11.36 -30.78
CA LEU A 363 11.10 10.61 -29.60
C LEU A 363 10.75 9.17 -29.97
N ALA A 364 9.99 8.96 -31.05
CA ALA A 364 9.58 7.65 -31.54
C ALA A 364 10.79 6.73 -31.79
N GLY A 365 11.89 7.27 -32.32
CA GLY A 365 13.14 6.54 -32.52
C GLY A 365 13.87 6.16 -31.22
N LYS A 366 13.52 6.76 -30.08
CA LYS A 366 14.10 6.49 -28.75
C LYS A 366 13.23 5.58 -27.88
N LEU A 367 11.97 5.31 -28.26
CA LEU A 367 11.07 4.44 -27.50
C LEU A 367 11.40 2.97 -27.78
N GLU A 368 12.40 2.43 -27.09
CA GLU A 368 12.81 1.04 -27.26
C GLU A 368 11.63 0.07 -27.08
N GLY A 369 11.53 -0.88 -28.01
CA GLY A 369 10.47 -1.91 -28.04
C GLY A 369 9.10 -1.43 -28.52
N VAL A 370 8.93 -0.16 -28.91
CA VAL A 370 7.66 0.40 -29.38
C VAL A 370 7.61 0.47 -30.90
N ASP A 371 6.45 0.16 -31.51
CA ASP A 371 6.16 0.53 -32.90
C ASP A 371 6.07 2.07 -33.02
N GLY A 372 7.19 2.67 -33.42
CA GLY A 372 7.31 4.13 -33.56
C GLY A 372 6.36 4.73 -34.60
N LYS A 373 6.02 3.99 -35.67
CA LYS A 373 5.08 4.49 -36.68
C LYS A 373 3.67 4.57 -36.10
N ARG A 374 3.21 3.50 -35.46
CA ARG A 374 1.88 3.49 -34.84
C ARG A 374 1.78 4.45 -33.66
N PHE A 375 2.88 4.67 -32.93
CA PHE A 375 2.96 5.70 -31.90
C PHE A 375 2.68 7.11 -32.46
N LEU A 376 3.33 7.50 -33.56
CA LEU A 376 3.10 8.81 -34.18
C LEU A 376 1.64 8.99 -34.63
N GLU A 377 1.06 7.96 -35.25
CA GLU A 377 -0.36 7.94 -35.61
C GLU A 377 -1.26 8.11 -34.38
N THR A 378 -0.97 7.38 -33.30
CA THR A 378 -1.71 7.45 -32.03
C THR A 378 -1.67 8.85 -31.41
N VAL A 379 -0.50 9.52 -31.40
CA VAL A 379 -0.39 10.89 -30.87
C VAL A 379 -1.15 11.87 -31.75
N ALA A 380 -1.08 11.75 -33.07
CA ALA A 380 -1.83 12.60 -34.00
C ALA A 380 -3.35 12.45 -33.83
N GLU A 381 -3.84 11.20 -33.76
CA GLU A 381 -5.25 10.87 -33.47
C GLU A 381 -5.69 11.46 -32.11
N TYR A 382 -4.87 11.28 -31.07
CA TYR A 382 -5.13 11.78 -29.74
C TYR A 382 -5.21 13.31 -29.70
N ASN A 383 -4.22 14.01 -30.27
CA ASN A 383 -4.17 15.47 -30.29
C ASN A 383 -5.39 16.09 -30.99
N LYS A 384 -5.81 15.49 -32.11
CA LYS A 384 -7.02 15.91 -32.85
C LYS A 384 -8.30 15.74 -32.03
N ALA A 385 -8.34 14.77 -31.13
CA ALA A 385 -9.52 14.45 -30.33
C ALA A 385 -9.65 15.32 -29.06
N VAL A 386 -8.61 16.04 -28.64
CA VAL A 386 -8.61 16.85 -27.41
C VAL A 386 -9.59 18.03 -27.50
N ARG A 387 -10.46 18.16 -26.48
CA ARG A 387 -11.38 19.29 -26.32
C ARG A 387 -10.69 20.49 -25.68
N GLN A 388 -9.99 21.26 -26.51
CA GLN A 388 -9.20 22.40 -26.06
C GLN A 388 -10.02 23.59 -25.53
N ASP A 389 -11.32 23.63 -25.83
CA ASP A 389 -12.28 24.64 -25.37
C ASP A 389 -12.61 24.52 -23.87
N ILE A 390 -12.30 23.38 -23.24
CA ILE A 390 -12.48 23.16 -21.80
C ILE A 390 -11.16 23.48 -21.09
N PRO A 391 -11.10 24.45 -20.16
CA PRO A 391 -9.84 24.85 -19.52
C PRO A 391 -9.23 23.71 -18.69
N PHE A 392 -7.90 23.62 -18.71
CA PHE A 392 -7.15 22.65 -17.91
C PHE A 392 -7.10 23.07 -16.44
N ASN A 393 -7.35 22.12 -15.52
CA ASN A 393 -7.14 22.34 -14.09
C ASN A 393 -6.65 21.05 -13.41
N SER A 394 -5.41 21.06 -12.92
CA SER A 394 -4.75 19.86 -12.37
C SER A 394 -5.26 19.38 -11.01
N VAL A 395 -6.04 20.18 -10.28
CA VAL A 395 -6.51 19.85 -8.91
C VAL A 395 -7.97 19.40 -8.83
N ILE A 396 -8.71 19.50 -9.93
CA ILE A 396 -10.10 19.01 -10.03
C ILE A 396 -10.25 18.06 -11.21
N LYS A 397 -11.30 17.26 -11.21
CA LYS A 397 -11.75 16.57 -12.43
C LYS A 397 -12.32 17.62 -13.38
N ASP A 398 -11.46 18.14 -14.25
CA ASP A 398 -11.72 19.32 -15.07
C ASP A 398 -12.65 19.05 -16.27
N GLY A 399 -12.93 17.78 -16.58
CA GLY A 399 -13.74 17.38 -17.74
C GLY A 399 -13.08 17.70 -19.09
N ARG A 400 -11.82 18.17 -19.11
CA ARG A 400 -11.06 18.39 -20.33
C ARG A 400 -10.70 17.03 -20.92
N CYS A 401 -11.44 16.63 -21.95
CA CYS A 401 -11.48 15.25 -22.42
C CYS A 401 -11.13 15.09 -23.90
N THR A 402 -11.03 13.84 -24.36
CA THR A 402 -11.00 13.51 -25.79
C THR A 402 -12.37 13.04 -26.31
N LYS A 403 -12.66 13.29 -27.60
CA LYS A 403 -13.87 12.78 -28.28
C LYS A 403 -13.53 11.94 -29.51
N GLY A 404 -14.27 10.84 -29.68
CA GLY A 404 -14.16 9.99 -30.88
C GLY A 404 -13.02 8.97 -30.87
N LEU A 405 -12.29 8.82 -29.76
CA LEU A 405 -11.29 7.77 -29.58
C LEU A 405 -11.94 6.50 -29.00
N ARG A 406 -11.39 5.34 -29.36
CA ARG A 406 -11.76 4.03 -28.76
C ARG A 406 -11.54 4.02 -27.25
N ILE A 407 -10.42 4.60 -26.81
CA ILE A 407 -10.08 4.76 -25.40
C ILE A 407 -10.17 6.25 -25.09
N PRO A 408 -11.14 6.68 -24.25
CA PRO A 408 -11.25 8.07 -23.90
C PRO A 408 -10.07 8.51 -23.04
N LYS A 409 -9.89 9.82 -22.94
CA LYS A 409 -9.20 10.44 -21.81
C LYS A 409 -10.22 11.36 -21.16
N THR A 410 -10.70 11.00 -19.96
CA THR A 410 -11.90 11.63 -19.40
C THR A 410 -11.61 12.99 -18.76
N ASN A 411 -10.40 13.21 -18.24
CA ASN A 411 -9.96 14.46 -17.63
C ASN A 411 -8.50 14.77 -18.01
N TRP A 412 -8.09 16.02 -17.82
CA TRP A 412 -6.70 16.49 -17.98
C TRP A 412 -6.12 16.20 -19.37
N ALA A 413 -6.95 16.15 -20.41
CA ALA A 413 -6.50 15.92 -21.78
C ALA A 413 -5.82 17.17 -22.35
N ASN A 414 -4.49 17.20 -22.27
CA ASN A 414 -3.67 18.14 -23.04
C ASN A 414 -3.23 17.49 -24.35
N THR A 415 -3.11 18.29 -25.42
CA THR A 415 -2.37 17.87 -26.60
C THR A 415 -0.91 17.62 -26.22
N ILE A 416 -0.21 16.78 -26.97
CA ILE A 416 1.23 16.52 -26.86
C ILE A 416 1.86 17.16 -28.10
N ASP A 417 2.22 18.44 -27.99
CA ASP A 417 2.65 19.27 -29.14
C ASP A 417 3.71 20.34 -28.79
N ALA A 418 4.12 20.43 -27.51
CA ALA A 418 5.07 21.44 -27.05
C ALA A 418 6.39 20.80 -26.60
N PRO A 419 7.50 20.96 -27.33
CA PRO A 419 8.79 20.38 -26.95
C PRO A 419 9.40 21.07 -25.70
N PRO A 420 10.31 20.40 -24.95
CA PRO A 420 10.77 19.03 -25.18
C PRO A 420 9.70 17.99 -24.88
N PHE A 421 9.67 16.92 -25.68
CA PHE A 421 8.85 15.74 -25.42
C PHE A 421 9.64 14.77 -24.55
N GLN A 422 9.00 14.23 -23.52
CA GLN A 422 9.63 13.32 -22.57
C GLN A 422 8.83 12.02 -22.48
N ALA A 423 9.53 10.90 -22.42
CA ALA A 423 8.93 9.59 -22.21
C ALA A 423 9.62 8.82 -21.09
N TYR A 424 8.85 8.07 -20.30
CA TYR A 424 9.32 7.32 -19.14
C TYR A 424 8.90 5.85 -19.25
N ALA A 425 9.86 4.94 -19.25
CA ALA A 425 9.59 3.51 -19.40
C ALA A 425 9.12 2.90 -18.08
N ILE A 426 8.00 2.19 -18.14
CA ILE A 426 7.35 1.57 -16.98
C ILE A 426 7.06 0.10 -17.22
N THR A 427 7.03 -0.66 -16.13
CA THR A 427 6.53 -2.02 -16.00
C THR A 427 5.59 -2.10 -14.80
N CYS A 428 5.17 -3.31 -14.42
CA CYS A 428 4.33 -3.57 -13.25
C CYS A 428 5.18 -3.77 -11.99
N GLY A 429 4.89 -3.00 -10.95
CA GLY A 429 5.39 -3.22 -9.59
C GLY A 429 4.27 -3.64 -8.64
N ILE A 430 4.25 -4.89 -8.17
CA ILE A 430 3.30 -5.36 -7.15
C ILE A 430 3.68 -4.81 -5.78
N THR A 431 2.71 -4.35 -5.01
CA THR A 431 2.92 -3.83 -3.65
C THR A 431 2.38 -4.76 -2.58
N PHE A 432 1.14 -5.26 -2.72
CA PHE A 432 0.49 -6.11 -1.72
C PHE A 432 -0.72 -6.84 -2.31
N THR A 433 -1.09 -7.99 -1.73
CA THR A 433 -2.19 -8.85 -2.19
C THR A 433 -3.49 -8.61 -1.42
N PHE A 434 -4.64 -8.81 -2.06
CA PHE A 434 -5.96 -8.59 -1.44
C PHE A 434 -6.59 -9.85 -0.84
N GLY A 435 -6.09 -11.03 -1.19
CA GLY A 435 -6.48 -12.31 -0.60
C GLY A 435 -5.72 -12.58 0.70
N GLY A 436 -6.42 -13.18 1.66
CA GLY A 436 -5.87 -13.51 2.98
C GLY A 436 -6.80 -14.45 3.75
N VAL A 437 -6.79 -14.37 5.07
CA VAL A 437 -7.68 -15.15 5.94
C VAL A 437 -8.89 -14.33 6.40
N LYS A 438 -10.02 -14.99 6.61
CA LYS A 438 -11.19 -14.40 7.25
C LYS A 438 -10.87 -14.16 8.73
N VAL A 439 -11.27 -12.99 9.21
CA VAL A 439 -11.26 -12.66 10.63
C VAL A 439 -12.60 -12.09 11.04
N SER A 440 -12.94 -12.26 12.30
CA SER A 440 -14.10 -11.60 12.91
C SER A 440 -13.80 -10.13 13.24
N PRO A 441 -14.79 -9.32 13.67
CA PRO A 441 -14.58 -7.96 14.17
C PRO A 441 -13.50 -7.81 15.24
N SER A 442 -13.29 -8.84 16.07
CA SER A 442 -12.24 -8.89 17.09
C SER A 442 -10.91 -9.42 16.55
N THR A 443 -10.76 -9.53 15.23
CA THR A 443 -9.59 -10.07 14.49
C THR A 443 -9.22 -11.53 14.78
N ALA A 444 -10.11 -12.28 15.43
CA ALA A 444 -9.92 -13.71 15.62
C ALA A 444 -10.04 -14.42 14.27
N VAL A 445 -9.10 -15.30 13.95
CA VAL A 445 -9.12 -16.03 12.67
C VAL A 445 -10.29 -16.98 12.65
N GLU A 446 -11.09 -16.95 11.58
CA GLU A 446 -12.23 -17.85 11.40
C GLU A 446 -11.81 -19.11 10.64
N SER A 447 -12.33 -20.25 11.08
CA SER A 447 -12.17 -21.53 10.40
C SER A 447 -13.21 -21.71 9.29
N MET A 448 -13.01 -22.71 8.42
CA MET A 448 -13.99 -23.10 7.41
C MET A 448 -15.39 -23.45 7.96
N SER A 449 -15.51 -23.73 9.26
CA SER A 449 -16.80 -23.99 9.93
C SER A 449 -17.52 -22.71 10.41
N GLY A 450 -16.95 -21.52 10.19
CA GLY A 450 -17.47 -20.24 10.67
C GLY A 450 -17.23 -19.98 12.16
N LYS A 451 -16.45 -20.83 12.84
CA LYS A 451 -16.02 -20.63 14.23
C LYS A 451 -14.63 -20.03 14.31
N HIS A 452 -14.34 -19.25 15.34
CA HIS A 452 -12.98 -18.80 15.64
C HIS A 452 -12.04 -19.99 15.88
N ILE A 453 -10.81 -19.87 15.39
CA ILE A 453 -9.68 -20.74 15.77
C ILE A 453 -9.15 -20.22 17.11
N PRO A 454 -9.36 -20.94 18.23
CA PRO A 454 -9.03 -20.41 19.55
C PRO A 454 -7.55 -20.08 19.69
N GLY A 455 -7.25 -18.87 20.16
CA GLY A 455 -5.87 -18.40 20.36
C GLY A 455 -5.15 -17.88 19.12
N LEU A 456 -5.80 -17.81 17.95
CA LEU A 456 -5.23 -17.31 16.71
C LEU A 456 -5.89 -16.01 16.25
N TYR A 457 -5.09 -14.99 16.01
CA TYR A 457 -5.51 -13.69 15.50
C TYR A 457 -4.70 -13.32 14.25
N ALA A 458 -5.25 -12.47 13.39
CA ALA A 458 -4.53 -11.96 12.22
C ALA A 458 -4.79 -10.47 11.99
N ALA A 459 -3.77 -9.78 11.46
CA ALA A 459 -3.84 -8.35 11.19
C ALA A 459 -3.01 -7.94 9.96
N GLY A 460 -3.28 -6.74 9.45
CA GLY A 460 -2.58 -6.20 8.29
C GLY A 460 -3.01 -6.88 7.00
N GLU A 461 -2.07 -7.04 6.08
CA GLU A 461 -2.32 -7.61 4.74
C GLU A 461 -2.76 -9.07 4.76
N MET A 462 -2.62 -9.75 5.91
CA MET A 462 -3.18 -11.08 6.09
C MET A 462 -4.70 -11.11 6.14
N VAL A 463 -5.35 -9.98 6.44
CA VAL A 463 -6.81 -9.90 6.55
C VAL A 463 -7.43 -9.80 5.17
N GLY A 464 -8.11 -10.87 4.76
CA GLY A 464 -8.92 -10.88 3.55
C GLY A 464 -10.26 -10.18 3.77
N GLY A 465 -10.77 -9.50 2.73
CA GLY A 465 -12.12 -8.93 2.73
C GLY A 465 -12.20 -7.41 2.73
N LEU A 466 -11.10 -6.68 2.96
CA LEU A 466 -11.12 -5.22 2.91
C LEU A 466 -11.04 -4.65 1.50
N PHE A 467 -10.25 -5.26 0.63
CA PHE A 467 -9.95 -4.72 -0.70
C PHE A 467 -10.26 -5.73 -1.80
N TYR A 468 -10.79 -5.24 -2.91
CA TYR A 468 -11.16 -6.03 -4.08
C TYR A 468 -10.93 -5.19 -5.34
N PHE A 469 -10.18 -5.69 -6.33
CA PHE A 469 -9.88 -5.01 -7.60
C PHE A 469 -9.05 -3.72 -7.50
N ASN A 470 -9.21 -2.96 -6.41
CA ASN A 470 -8.55 -1.71 -6.12
C ASN A 470 -8.66 -1.40 -4.63
N TYR A 471 -8.01 -0.32 -4.18
CA TYR A 471 -8.19 0.21 -2.83
C TYR A 471 -8.03 1.74 -2.81
N PRO A 472 -8.62 2.46 -1.84
CA PRO A 472 -8.40 3.90 -1.73
C PRO A 472 -6.98 4.18 -1.20
N SER A 473 -6.27 5.11 -1.82
CA SER A 473 -4.90 5.45 -1.41
C SER A 473 -4.80 5.79 0.09
N GLY A 474 -3.75 5.30 0.74
CA GLY A 474 -3.48 5.54 2.16
C GLY A 474 -4.28 4.68 3.14
N THR A 475 -5.24 3.90 2.68
CA THR A 475 -6.04 3.03 3.55
C THR A 475 -5.29 1.80 4.06
N GLY A 476 -4.32 1.28 3.29
CA GLY A 476 -3.59 0.05 3.66
C GLY A 476 -2.79 0.15 4.97
N LEU A 477 -2.04 1.23 5.17
CA LEU A 477 -1.30 1.45 6.42
C LEU A 477 -2.23 1.65 7.62
N VAL A 478 -3.33 2.38 7.40
CA VAL A 478 -4.32 2.64 8.44
C VAL A 478 -5.04 1.35 8.83
N SER A 479 -5.40 0.51 7.86
CA SER A 479 -5.91 -0.85 8.10
C SER A 479 -4.93 -1.67 8.94
N GLY A 480 -3.65 -1.71 8.55
CA GLY A 480 -2.63 -2.40 9.33
C GLY A 480 -2.56 -1.94 10.79
N ALA A 481 -2.59 -0.64 11.03
CA ALA A 481 -2.56 -0.09 12.39
C ALA A 481 -3.84 -0.38 13.18
N VAL A 482 -5.03 -0.20 12.57
CA VAL A 482 -6.34 -0.42 13.23
C VAL A 482 -6.48 -1.88 13.64
N PHE A 483 -6.35 -2.81 12.69
CA PHE A 483 -6.52 -4.23 12.97
C PHE A 483 -5.34 -4.80 13.76
N GLY A 484 -4.13 -4.24 13.61
CA GLY A 484 -3.01 -4.56 14.48
C GLY A 484 -3.31 -4.25 15.94
N ARG A 485 -3.78 -3.02 16.21
CA ARG A 485 -4.14 -2.60 17.57
C ARG A 485 -5.24 -3.49 18.17
N ILE A 486 -6.30 -3.79 17.40
CA ILE A 486 -7.39 -4.68 17.85
C ILE A 486 -6.86 -6.08 18.15
N ALA A 487 -6.09 -6.68 17.23
CA ALA A 487 -5.53 -8.02 17.41
C ALA A 487 -4.64 -8.13 18.64
N GLY A 488 -3.79 -7.14 18.89
CA GLY A 488 -2.95 -7.10 20.09
C GLY A 488 -3.77 -7.08 21.39
N THR A 489 -4.77 -6.19 21.46
CA THR A 489 -5.62 -6.06 22.65
C THR A 489 -6.45 -7.33 22.90
N GLU A 490 -7.06 -7.90 21.87
CA GLU A 490 -7.90 -9.10 21.98
C GLU A 490 -7.09 -10.35 22.30
N ALA A 491 -5.92 -10.51 21.67
CA ALA A 491 -5.00 -11.61 21.96
C ALA A 491 -4.53 -11.59 23.43
N ALA A 492 -4.14 -10.42 23.95
CA ALA A 492 -3.77 -10.24 25.35
C ALA A 492 -4.94 -10.56 26.29
N GLY A 493 -6.15 -10.09 25.97
CA GLY A 493 -7.36 -10.37 26.74
C GLY A 493 -7.68 -11.87 26.79
N TYR A 494 -7.52 -12.57 25.67
CA TYR A 494 -7.73 -14.02 25.58
C TYR A 494 -6.68 -14.79 26.37
N ALA A 495 -5.39 -14.45 26.23
CA ALA A 495 -4.29 -15.12 26.92
C ALA A 495 -4.49 -15.10 28.45
N ARG A 496 -4.90 -13.95 29.01
CA ARG A 496 -5.20 -13.83 30.46
C ARG A 496 -6.39 -14.67 30.91
N ARG A 497 -7.44 -14.78 30.08
CA ARG A 497 -8.63 -15.59 30.43
C ARG A 497 -8.30 -17.08 30.38
N ALA A 498 -7.43 -17.51 29.47
CA ALA A 498 -7.04 -18.92 29.33
C ALA A 498 -6.09 -19.42 30.45
N GLN A 499 -5.52 -18.52 31.24
CA GLN A 499 -4.67 -18.83 32.41
C GLN A 499 -5.46 -18.93 33.73
N ARG A 500 -6.73 -18.50 33.74
CA ARG A 500 -7.66 -18.64 34.86
C ARG A 500 -8.53 -19.87 34.66
#